data_AF-A0A0L0EZA5-F1
#
_entry.id   AF-A0A0L0EZA5-F1
#
_cell.length_a   1.000
_cell.length_b   1.000
_cell.length_c   1.000
_cell.angle_alpha   90.00
_cell.angle_beta   90.00
_cell.angle_gamma   90.00
#
_symmetry.space_group_name_H-M   'P 1'
#
loop_
_entity.id
_entity.type
_entity.pdbx_description
1 polymer ?
#
loop_
_entity_poly.entity_id
_entity_poly.type
_entity_poly.pdbx_seq_one_letter_code
_entity_poly.pdbx_strand_id
1 'polypeptide(L)'
;MSTLAGQSSVDALGETTDENGDIACLICTISERDDFNTLFELESTTIQRHDADVLRNSYVRLKHFVSMTWVKCTSIAVDSDKDKPNM
;
A
#
# COMPACT_ATOMS: atom_id res chain seq x y z
N MET A 1 -23.05 31.59 5.93
CA MET A 1 -21.60 31.52 5.63
C MET A 1 -21.22 30.05 5.69
N SER A 2 -20.95 29.49 4.52
CA SER A 2 -20.65 28.08 4.29
C SER A 2 -19.15 27.84 4.41
N THR A 3 -18.74 27.00 5.36
CA THR A 3 -17.41 26.38 5.35
C THR A 3 -17.65 24.88 5.29
N LEU A 4 -17.66 24.35 4.06
CA LEU A 4 -17.60 22.92 3.79
C LEU A 4 -16.13 22.52 3.98
N ALA A 5 -15.77 22.09 5.19
CA ALA A 5 -14.50 21.40 5.39
C ALA A 5 -14.58 20.09 4.62
N GLY A 6 -13.70 19.93 3.63
CA GLY A 6 -13.62 18.75 2.79
C GLY A 6 -13.48 17.52 3.69
N GLN A 7 -14.50 16.67 3.65
CA GLN A 7 -14.35 15.28 4.06
C GLN A 7 -13.30 14.68 3.13
N SER A 8 -12.15 14.36 3.71
CA SER A 8 -11.05 13.69 3.02
C SER A 8 -11.60 12.38 2.46
N SER A 9 -11.52 12.27 1.14
CA SER A 9 -11.92 11.11 0.34
C SER A 9 -10.99 9.92 0.64
N VAL A 10 -11.05 9.35 1.83
CA VAL A 10 -10.36 8.10 2.19
C VAL A 10 -11.31 6.91 2.28
N ASP A 11 -12.63 7.16 2.25
CA ASP A 11 -13.68 6.13 2.31
C ASP A 11 -13.89 5.36 0.98
N ALA A 12 -13.02 5.56 -0.01
CA ALA A 12 -13.10 4.93 -1.33
C ALA A 12 -11.82 4.15 -1.69
N LEU A 13 -11.17 3.51 -0.70
CA LEU A 13 -10.31 2.38 -1.01
C LEU A 13 -11.21 1.25 -1.49
N GLY A 14 -11.45 1.21 -2.80
CA GLY A 14 -12.24 0.18 -3.46
C GLY A 14 -11.74 -1.19 -3.02
N GLU A 15 -12.58 -1.88 -2.27
CA GLU A 15 -12.36 -3.26 -1.86
C GLU A 15 -12.48 -4.11 -3.14
N THR A 16 -11.36 -4.33 -3.84
CA THR A 16 -11.38 -5.14 -5.05
C THR A 16 -11.26 -6.58 -4.62
N THR A 17 -12.35 -7.33 -4.74
CA THR A 17 -12.33 -8.77 -4.48
C THR A 17 -11.69 -9.47 -5.68
N ASP A 18 -10.60 -10.19 -5.46
CA ASP A 18 -10.02 -11.08 -6.47
C ASP A 18 -11.02 -12.19 -6.83
N GLU A 19 -10.80 -12.85 -7.97
CA GLU A 19 -11.62 -13.99 -8.44
C GLU A 19 -11.72 -15.16 -7.42
N ASN A 20 -10.81 -15.21 -6.45
CA ASN A 20 -10.79 -16.18 -5.36
C ASN A 20 -11.59 -15.77 -4.11
N GLY A 21 -12.22 -14.58 -4.11
CA GLY A 21 -12.92 -14.06 -2.94
C GLY A 21 -12.02 -13.36 -1.92
N ASP A 22 -10.73 -13.22 -2.22
CA ASP A 22 -9.77 -12.52 -1.37
C ASP A 22 -9.90 -11.00 -1.54
N ILE A 23 -10.00 -10.28 -0.44
CA ILE A 23 -10.02 -8.82 -0.43
C ILE A 23 -8.60 -8.31 -0.73
N ALA A 24 -8.41 -7.65 -1.88
CA ALA A 24 -7.15 -7.00 -2.20
C ALA A 24 -7.13 -5.57 -1.63
N CYS A 25 -6.23 -5.33 -0.68
CA CYS A 25 -5.95 -3.99 -0.17
C CYS A 25 -4.92 -3.30 -1.08
N LEU A 26 -5.34 -2.21 -1.74
CA LEU A 26 -4.46 -1.40 -2.60
C LEU A 26 -3.70 -0.34 -1.78
N ILE A 27 -2.54 0.08 -2.27
CA ILE A 27 -1.75 1.17 -1.68
C ILE A 27 -2.12 2.47 -2.40
N CYS A 28 -2.39 3.53 -1.64
CA CYS A 28 -2.76 4.84 -2.17
C CYS A 28 -1.83 5.93 -1.64
N THR A 29 -1.69 7.01 -2.41
CA THR A 29 -1.03 8.23 -1.96
C THR A 29 -1.96 9.02 -1.06
N ILE A 30 -1.52 9.33 0.15
CA ILE A 30 -2.28 10.12 1.12
C ILE A 30 -1.67 11.52 1.18
N SER A 31 -2.51 12.56 1.23
CA SER A 31 -2.08 13.96 1.28
C SER A 31 -1.49 14.38 2.64
N GLU A 32 -1.87 13.69 3.72
CA GLU A 32 -1.45 13.95 5.10
C GLU A 32 -0.53 12.83 5.59
N ARG A 33 0.55 13.22 6.28
CA ARG A 33 1.65 12.31 6.70
C ARG A 33 1.43 11.68 8.08
N ASP A 34 0.39 12.08 8.81
CA ASP A 34 0.27 11.80 10.24
C ASP A 34 -0.48 10.50 10.57
N ASP A 35 -0.92 9.74 9.57
CA ASP A 35 -1.60 8.47 9.79
C ASP A 35 -0.60 7.31 9.92
N PHE A 36 -0.72 6.52 10.99
CA PHE A 36 0.04 5.28 11.20
C PHE A 36 -0.16 4.28 10.05
N ASN A 37 -1.26 4.41 9.31
CA ASN A 37 -1.53 3.64 8.10
C ASN A 37 -0.51 3.89 6.96
N THR A 38 0.37 4.89 7.11
CA THR A 38 1.46 5.18 6.15
C THR A 38 2.77 4.46 6.48
N LEU A 39 2.86 3.77 7.63
CA LEU A 39 4.07 3.13 8.10
C LEU A 39 4.24 1.71 7.54
N PHE A 40 5.45 1.42 7.06
CA PHE A 40 5.85 0.10 6.60
C PHE A 40 7.14 -0.36 7.27
N GLU A 41 7.15 -1.61 7.71
CA GLU A 41 8.32 -2.30 8.20
C GLU A 41 9.12 -2.87 7.02
N LEU A 42 10.44 -2.66 7.05
CA LEU A 42 11.39 -3.13 6.05
C LEU A 42 11.99 -4.45 6.50
N GLU A 43 11.77 -5.52 5.74
CA GLU A 43 12.39 -6.82 5.99
C GLU A 43 13.46 -7.11 4.93
N SER A 44 14.68 -7.42 5.36
CA SER A 44 15.77 -7.82 4.45
C SER A 44 15.45 -9.17 3.81
N THR A 45 15.62 -9.29 2.49
CA THR A 45 15.42 -10.56 1.78
C THR A 45 16.61 -11.50 1.87
N THR A 46 17.78 -10.96 2.23
CA THR A 46 19.02 -11.73 2.40
C THR A 46 19.23 -12.10 3.86
N ILE A 47 19.81 -13.27 4.13
CA ILE A 47 20.21 -13.65 5.49
C ILE A 47 21.31 -12.68 5.93
N GLN A 48 20.92 -11.71 6.74
CA GLN A 48 21.79 -10.77 7.42
C GLN A 48 21.76 -11.07 8.92
N ARG A 49 22.74 -10.57 9.68
CA ARG A 49 22.61 -10.55 11.14
C ARG A 49 21.37 -9.72 11.49
N HIS A 50 20.65 -10.13 12.52
CA HIS A 50 19.35 -9.57 12.91
C HIS A 50 19.39 -8.05 13.20
N ASP A 51 20.58 -7.50 13.46
CA ASP A 51 20.87 -6.11 13.78
C ASP A 51 21.64 -5.37 12.68
N ALA A 52 21.81 -5.97 11.50
CA ALA A 52 22.53 -5.33 10.41
C ALA A 52 21.66 -4.25 9.76
N ASP A 53 22.25 -3.07 9.58
CA ASP A 53 21.63 -2.00 8.80
C ASP A 53 21.31 -2.48 7.38
N VAL A 54 20.12 -2.11 6.89
CA VAL A 54 19.74 -2.36 5.50
C VAL A 54 20.58 -1.46 4.60
N LEU A 55 21.39 -2.07 3.71
CA LEU A 55 22.21 -1.31 2.77
C LEU A 55 21.32 -0.52 1.80
N ARG A 56 21.73 0.72 1.54
CA ARG A 56 21.10 1.60 0.54
C ARG A 56 21.25 0.93 -0.84
N ASN A 57 20.14 0.51 -1.45
CA ASN A 57 20.05 -0.32 -2.67
C ASN A 57 20.02 -1.85 -2.45
N SER A 58 19.39 -2.31 -1.37
CA SER A 58 19.05 -3.73 -1.18
C SER A 58 17.62 -4.04 -1.61
N TYR A 59 17.38 -5.29 -2.01
CA TYR A 59 16.01 -5.80 -2.16
C TYR A 59 15.41 -6.14 -0.79
N VAL A 60 14.25 -5.59 -0.49
CA VAL A 60 13.54 -5.73 0.78
C VAL A 60 12.08 -6.11 0.54
N ARG A 61 11.44 -6.69 1.55
CA ARG A 61 9.98 -6.85 1.59
C ARG A 61 9.38 -5.75 2.45
N LEU A 62 8.16 -5.34 2.09
CA LEU A 62 7.40 -4.33 2.80
C LEU A 62 6.23 -4.99 3.52
N LYS A 63 6.10 -4.70 4.81
CA LYS A 63 4.96 -5.12 5.62
C LYS A 63 4.26 -3.89 6.19
N HIS A 64 2.96 -3.79 5.98
CA HIS A 64 2.19 -2.67 6.53
C HIS A 64 2.11 -2.79 8.05
N PHE A 65 2.44 -1.72 8.77
CA PHE A 65 2.59 -1.75 10.22
C PHE A 65 1.27 -2.03 10.94
N VAL A 66 0.16 -1.43 10.50
CA VAL A 66 -1.11 -1.55 11.25
C VAL A 66 -1.81 -2.87 10.94
N SER A 67 -1.96 -3.23 9.67
CA SER A 67 -2.68 -4.47 9.28
C SER A 67 -1.80 -5.72 9.36
N MET A 68 -0.50 -5.58 9.56
CA MET A 68 0.48 -6.67 9.58
C MET A 68 0.49 -7.51 8.28
N THR A 69 0.03 -6.94 7.17
CA THR A 69 -0.02 -7.62 5.86
C THR A 69 1.20 -7.31 5.00
N TRP A 70 1.59 -8.27 4.15
CA TRP A 70 2.68 -8.10 3.21
C TRP A 70 2.20 -7.45 1.92
N VAL A 71 3.01 -6.51 1.41
CA VAL A 71 2.79 -5.96 0.08
C VAL A 71 3.15 -7.02 -0.96
N LYS A 72 2.21 -7.32 -1.85
CA LYS A 72 2.38 -8.24 -2.97
C LYS A 72 2.13 -7.49 -4.27
N CYS A 73 2.85 -7.86 -5.33
CA CYS A 73 2.48 -7.43 -6.67
C CYS A 73 1.15 -8.09 -7.06
N THR A 74 0.27 -7.32 -7.68
CA THR A 74 -0.97 -7.82 -8.31
C THR A 74 -0.94 -7.50 -9.79
N SER A 75 -1.63 -8.28 -10.62
CA SER A 75 -1.86 -7.97 -12.03
C SER A 75 -3.16 -7.18 -12.26
N ILE A 76 -3.87 -6.81 -11.18
CA ILE A 76 -5.07 -5.97 -11.25
C ILE A 76 -4.64 -4.56 -11.66
N ALA A 77 -5.17 -4.11 -12.80
CA ALA A 77 -4.93 -2.75 -13.26
C ALA A 77 -5.79 -1.74 -12.49
N VAL A 78 -5.17 -0.65 -12.06
CA VAL A 78 -5.88 0.48 -11.41
C VAL A 78 -6.81 1.16 -12.41
N ASP A 79 -6.41 1.21 -13.68
CA ASP A 79 -7.15 1.87 -14.77
C ASP A 79 -7.82 0.85 -15.71
N SER A 80 -8.53 -0.14 -15.16
CA SER A 80 -9.15 -1.24 -15.94
C SER A 80 -10.16 -0.77 -17.01
N ASP A 81 -10.76 0.42 -16.85
CA ASP A 81 -11.73 0.98 -17.79
C ASP A 81 -11.11 1.62 -19.05
N LYS A 82 -9.78 1.73 -19.12
CA LYS A 82 -9.07 2.33 -20.25
C LYS A 82 -8.55 1.26 -21.23
N ASP A 83 -8.56 1.57 -22.52
CA ASP A 83 -8.09 0.70 -23.62
C ASP A 83 -6.65 0.18 -23.44
N LYS A 84 -5.82 0.92 -22.69
CA LYS A 84 -4.47 0.50 -22.29
C LYS A 84 -4.28 0.77 -20.79
N PRO A 85 -4.63 -0.17 -19.91
CA PRO A 85 -4.50 0.02 -18.48
C PRO A 85 -3.02 0.16 -18.10
N ASN A 86 -2.69 1.20 -17.35
CA ASN A 86 -1.46 1.26 -16.57
C ASN A 86 -1.69 0.58 -15.22
N MET A 87 -0.65 -0.11 -14.76
CA MET A 87 -0.52 -0.50 -13.36
C MET A 87 -0.14 0.70 -12.51
#